data_AF-W4KN98-F1
#
_entry.id   AF-W4KN98-F1
#
_cell.length_a   1.000
_cell.length_b   1.000
_cell.length_c   1.000
_cell.angle_alpha   90.00
_cell.angle_beta   90.00
_cell.angle_gamma   90.00
#
_symmetry.space_group_name_H-M   'P 1'
#
loop_
_entity.id
_entity.type
_entity.pdbx_description
1 polymer ?
#
loop_
_entity_poly.entity_id
_entity_poly.type
_entity_poly.pdbx_seq_one_letter_code
_entity_poly.pdbx_strand_id
1 'polypeptide(L)' 'LINSGAEGLLIDKQFCLDNNILMQKINKPIPVFNVDGTANDGGKITDKACLLMR' A
#
# COMPACT_ATOMS: atom_id res chain seq x y z
N LEU A 1 3.28 7.30 7.42
CA LEU A 1 3.08 8.64 6.81
C LEU A 1 1.58 8.91 6.79
N ILE A 2 1.12 10.06 7.29
CA ILE A 2 -0.28 10.49 7.07
C ILE A 2 -0.24 11.39 5.84
N ASN A 3 -0.84 10.94 4.73
CA ASN A 3 -0.86 11.69 3.48
C ASN A 3 -2.30 12.10 3.14
N SER A 4 -2.65 13.36 3.41
CA SER A 4 -3.98 13.90 3.10
C SER A 4 -4.27 14.02 1.61
N GLY A 5 -3.24 13.90 0.76
CA GLY A 5 -3.38 13.88 -0.70
C GLY A 5 -3.57 12.49 -1.29
N ALA A 6 -3.59 11.43 -0.48
CA ALA A 6 -3.83 10.07 -0.97
C ALA A 6 -5.33 9.77 -0.98
N GLU A 7 -5.87 9.34 -2.13
CA GLU A 7 -7.26 8.90 -2.25
C GLU A 7 -7.51 7.53 -1.59
N GLY A 8 -6.47 6.79 -1.23
CA GLY A 8 -6.56 5.44 -0.66
C GLY A 8 -5.72 5.26 0.60
N LEU A 9 -6.09 4.23 1.39
CA LEU A 9 -5.29 3.78 2.52
C LEU A 9 -4.19 2.85 2.02
N LEU A 10 -2.94 3.25 2.26
CA LEU A 10 -1.76 2.46 1.97
C LEU A 10 -1.11 2.04 3.27
N ILE A 11 -0.72 0.77 3.35
CA ILE A 11 0.02 0.22 4.46
C ILE A 11 1.34 -0.35 3.94
N ASP A 12 2.41 -0.09 4.67
CA ASP A 12 3.73 -0.62 4.32
C ASP A 12 3.73 -2.16 4.41
N LYS A 13 4.36 -2.81 3.44
CA LYS A 13 4.39 -4.26 3.36
C LYS A 13 5.22 -4.89 4.48
N GLN A 14 6.35 -4.28 4.84
CA GLN A 14 7.17 -4.78 5.93
C GLN A 14 6.43 -4.66 7.26
N PHE A 15 5.71 -3.56 7.48
CA PHE A 15 4.81 -3.43 8.64
C PHE A 15 3.79 -4.57 8.72
N CYS A 16 3.17 -4.95 7.60
CA CYS A 16 2.24 -6.08 7.57
C CYS A 16 2.91 -7.40 7.95
N LEU A 17 4.12 -7.66 7.45
CA LEU A 17 4.89 -8.87 7.77
C LEU A 17 5.26 -8.91 9.25
N ASP A 18 5.79 -7.82 9.79
CA ASP A 18 6.23 -7.71 11.18
C ASP A 18 5.07 -7.90 12.17
N ASN A 19 3.86 -7.51 11.77
CA ASN A 19 2.65 -7.61 12.59
C ASN A 19 1.76 -8.82 12.24
N ASN A 20 2.24 -9.75 11.40
CA ASN A 20 1.49 -10.93 10.96
C ASN A 20 0.10 -10.60 10.36
N ILE A 21 -0.01 -9.46 9.68
CA ILE A 21 -1.22 -9.07 8.96
C ILE A 21 -1.31 -9.91 7.69
N LEU A 22 -2.41 -10.65 7.55
CA LEU A 22 -2.64 -11.47 6.37
C LEU A 22 -2.82 -10.59 5.13
N MET A 23 -1.98 -10.85 4.14
CA MET A 23 -1.98 -10.18 2.84
C MET A 23 -2.31 -11.19 1.74
N GLN A 24 -3.02 -10.74 0.72
CA GLN A 24 -3.34 -11.51 -0.49
C GLN A 24 -2.74 -10.83 -1.72
N LYS A 25 -1.96 -11.57 -2.52
CA LYS A 25 -1.46 -11.05 -3.79
C LYS A 25 -2.60 -10.65 -4.71
N ILE A 26 -2.42 -9.53 -5.41
CA ILE A 26 -3.35 -9.09 -6.47
C ILE A 26 -2.82 -9.49 -7.84
N ASN A 27 -3.72 -9.81 -8.77
CA ASN A 27 -3.35 -10.29 -10.11
C ASN A 27 -2.60 -9.25 -10.94
N LYS A 28 -2.92 -7.96 -10.75
CA LYS A 28 -2.32 -6.85 -11.48
C LYS A 28 -1.76 -5.84 -10.48
N PRO A 29 -0.43 -5.63 -10.42
CA PRO A 29 0.17 -4.63 -9.57
C PRO A 29 -0.39 -3.23 -9.89
N ILE A 30 -0.69 -2.44 -8.85
CA ILE A 30 -1.21 -1.08 -9.00
C ILE A 30 -0.02 -0.11 -8.92
N PRO A 31 0.22 0.71 -9.96
CA PRO A 31 1.28 1.70 -9.93
C PRO A 31 0.99 2.78 -8.89
N VAL A 32 2.02 3.21 -8.18
CA VAL A 32 1.96 4.33 -7.23
C VAL A 32 2.80 5.45 -7.80
N PHE A 33 2.25 6.65 -7.80
CA PHE A 33 2.93 7.86 -8.25
C PHE A 33 3.00 8.87 -7.11
N ASN A 34 4.08 9.64 -7.09
CA ASN A 34 4.23 10.78 -6.19
C ASN A 34 3.33 11.94 -6.65
N VAL A 35 3.21 12.98 -5.83
CA VAL A 35 2.37 14.16 -6.14
C VAL A 35 2.83 14.88 -7.42
N ASP A 36 4.12 14.82 -7.74
CA ASP A 36 4.70 15.39 -8.97
C ASP A 36 4.49 14.49 -10.21
N GLY A 37 3.80 13.36 -10.06
CA GLY A 37 3.52 12.40 -11.14
C GLY A 37 4.65 11.42 -11.43
N THR A 38 5.79 11.50 -10.74
CA THR A 38 6.88 10.52 -10.90
C THR A 38 6.50 9.18 -10.29
N ALA A 39 7.07 8.09 -10.81
CA ALA A 39 6.85 6.76 -10.24
C ALA A 39 7.41 6.71 -8.81
N ASN A 40 6.67 6.09 -7.89
CA ASN A 40 7.13 5.94 -6.53
C ASN A 40 8.30 4.94 -6.45
N ASP A 41 9.39 5.33 -5.79
CA ASP A 41 10.59 4.49 -5.62
C ASP A 41 10.33 3.24 -4.76
N GLY A 42 9.32 3.31 -3.88
CA GLY A 42 8.82 2.14 -3.13
C GLY A 42 8.10 1.11 -4.01
N GLY A 43 7.88 1.43 -5.28
CA GLY A 43 7.38 0.53 -6.31
C GLY A 43 5.86 0.53 -6.43
N LYS A 44 5.28 -0.66 -6.56
CA LYS A 44 3.87 -0.88 -6.89
C LYS A 44 3.19 -1.65 -5.76
N ILE A 45 1.89 -1.43 -5.60
CA ILE A 45 1.08 -2.26 -4.70
C ILE A 45 0.93 -3.64 -5.33
N THR A 46 1.30 -4.68 -4.60
CA THR A 46 1.29 -6.09 -5.06
C THR A 46 0.42 -6.99 -4.20
N ASP A 47 -0.01 -6.51 -3.04
CA ASP A 47 -0.83 -7.23 -2.09
C ASP A 47 -1.95 -6.34 -1.55
N LYS A 48 -3.05 -6.96 -1.13
CA LYS A 48 -4.15 -6.33 -0.41
C LYS A 48 -4.34 -6.99 0.95
N ALA A 49 -4.75 -6.22 1.95
CA ALA A 49 -5.16 -6.72 3.26
C ALA A 49 -6.58 -6.22 3.56
N CYS A 50 -7.35 -7.02 4.31
CA CYS A 50 -8.62 -6.60 4.88
C CYS A 50 -8.42 -6.40 6.38
N LEU A 51 -8.60 -5.17 6.86
CA LEU A 51 -8.41 -4.80 8.26
C LEU A 51 -9.74 -4.36 8.84
N LEU A 52 -10.13 -4.94 9.97
CA LEU A 52 -11.24 -4.46 10.78
C LEU A 52 -10.70 -3.42 11.76
N MET A 53 -11.00 -2.16 11.48
CA MET A 53 -10.69 -1.05 12.38
C MET A 53 -11.87 -0.88 13.36
N ARG A 54 -11.59 -0.77 14.66
CA ARG A 54 -12.59 -0.54 15.71
C ARG A 54 -12.57 0.91 16.14
#